data_AF-A0A452ILZ3-F1
#
_entry.id   AF-A0A452ILZ3-F1
#
_cell.length_a   1.000
_cell.length_b   1.000
_cell.length_c   1.000
_cell.angle_alpha   90.00
_cell.angle_beta   90.00
_cell.angle_gamma   90.00
#
_symmetry.space_group_name_H-M   'P 1'
#
loop_
_entity.id
_entity.type
_entity.pdbx_description
1 polymer ?
#
loop_
_entity_poly.entity_id
_entity_poly.type
_entity_poly.pdbx_seq_one_letter_code
_entity_poly.pdbx_strand_id
1 'polypeptide(L)'
;MWEEATAAPQYLKVFSNSSNLGSINQGSSLQNQVLPMYCPDWLRVCSPPPLPPIEMLLDHTEVNTTYCTDYNVYLMLFFSNVREREAHFGTTAEIYAYREEQEFGIETVKVKAVGRQRFKVLEIRTQSDGIQQAKVQILPERVLPSTMSAVQLESLNRCHIFPSSKPTAWQDQHIRQWWQKYQKRKFHCASLTSWPPWLYSLYDAETLMERVKRQLHEWDENLKDESLPSNPIDFSYRVAACLPIDDSLRIQLLKIGSAIQRLRCELDIMNKCTSLCCKQCQDTEITTKNEIFSLSLCGPMAAYVNPRGYVHETLTVYKACNLSLSGRPSTEHSWFPGYAWTIAQCRICGNHMGWKFTAAKKDLSPQRFWGLTRSALLPRIPEDGSGNDRTPLLCL
;
A
#
# COMPACT_ATOMS: atom_id res chain seq x y z
N MET A 1 23.14 8.70 -13.00
CA MET A 1 23.99 7.87 -12.12
C MET A 1 23.30 7.86 -10.77
N TRP A 2 22.59 6.77 -10.49
CA TRP A 2 21.83 6.60 -9.27
C TRP A 2 22.73 5.83 -8.31
N GLU A 3 23.56 6.55 -7.56
CA GLU A 3 24.26 5.98 -6.42
C GLU A 3 23.25 5.78 -5.29
N GLU A 4 23.19 4.54 -4.83
CA GLU A 4 22.48 4.13 -3.64
C GLU A 4 22.81 5.07 -2.47
N ALA A 5 21.78 5.69 -1.90
CA ALA A 5 21.85 6.17 -0.53
C ALA A 5 21.49 5.01 0.44
N THR A 6 22.11 3.85 0.26
CA THR A 6 22.41 2.97 1.39
C THR A 6 23.77 3.39 1.93
N ALA A 7 23.82 4.52 2.62
CA ALA A 7 24.81 4.64 3.68
C ALA A 7 24.44 3.53 4.68
N ALA A 8 25.12 2.39 4.61
CA ALA A 8 25.05 1.38 5.65
C ALA A 8 25.52 2.06 6.95
N PRO A 9 24.67 2.28 7.95
CA PRO A 9 25.19 2.55 9.27
C PRO A 9 25.62 1.19 9.80
N GLN A 10 26.92 1.04 10.05
CA GLN A 10 27.46 -0.05 10.85
C GLN A 10 26.53 -0.25 12.08
N TYR A 11 26.24 -1.52 12.42
CA TYR A 11 25.39 -1.95 13.53
C TYR A 11 23.86 -1.86 13.32
N LEU A 12 23.30 -2.65 12.39
CA LEU A 12 21.88 -3.08 12.45
C LEU A 12 21.84 -4.55 12.87
N LYS A 13 21.07 -4.89 13.91
CA LYS A 13 20.77 -6.29 14.22
C LYS A 13 19.70 -6.76 13.23
N VAL A 14 20.14 -7.46 12.19
CA VAL A 14 19.26 -8.20 11.28
C VAL A 14 19.04 -9.57 11.90
N PHE A 15 17.78 -10.02 12.00
CA PHE A 15 17.53 -11.42 12.34
C PHE A 15 18.16 -12.30 11.26
N SER A 16 19.31 -12.92 11.55
CA SER A 16 19.85 -14.00 10.73
C SER A 16 18.81 -15.09 10.70
N ASN A 17 18.48 -15.61 9.50
CA ASN A 17 17.61 -16.78 9.30
C ASN A 17 17.92 -17.86 10.33
N SER A 18 17.23 -17.82 11.47
CA SER A 18 17.27 -18.86 12.47
C SER A 18 16.07 -19.72 12.12
N SER A 19 16.41 -20.82 11.47
CA SER A 19 15.58 -22.00 11.29
C SER A 19 15.21 -22.58 12.66
N ASN A 20 14.40 -21.84 13.41
CA ASN A 20 13.68 -22.23 14.62
C ASN A 20 12.51 -21.25 14.84
N LEU A 21 11.82 -20.86 13.77
CA LEU A 21 10.41 -20.55 13.89
C LEU A 21 9.69 -21.89 13.99
N GLY A 22 9.06 -22.14 15.13
CA GLY A 22 7.90 -23.02 15.16
C GLY A 22 7.00 -22.55 14.02
N SER A 23 6.92 -23.38 12.99
CA SER A 23 6.20 -23.12 11.77
C SER A 23 4.83 -22.57 12.14
N ILE A 24 4.59 -21.28 11.91
CA ILE A 24 3.22 -20.82 11.74
C ILE A 24 2.76 -21.60 10.52
N ASN A 25 2.03 -22.69 10.78
CA ASN A 25 1.63 -23.67 9.79
C ASN A 25 1.04 -22.91 8.61
N GLN A 26 1.78 -22.86 7.50
CA GLN A 26 1.26 -22.43 6.20
C GLN A 26 0.08 -23.32 5.73
N GLY A 27 -0.24 -24.38 6.48
CA GLY A 27 -1.34 -25.32 6.24
C GLY A 27 -2.60 -25.17 7.10
N SER A 28 -2.75 -24.19 7.99
CA SER A 28 -3.97 -24.06 8.81
C SER A 28 -4.64 -22.69 8.69
N SER A 29 -5.35 -22.49 7.57
CA SER A 29 -6.12 -21.29 7.21
C SER A 29 -7.33 -20.96 8.13
N LEU A 30 -7.45 -21.62 9.29
CA LEU A 30 -8.60 -21.54 10.20
C LEU A 30 -8.23 -21.43 11.68
N GLN A 31 -6.96 -21.19 12.03
CA GLN A 31 -6.60 -21.04 13.44
C GLN A 31 -6.91 -19.65 13.98
N ASN A 32 -7.69 -19.61 15.05
CA ASN A 32 -7.77 -18.44 15.91
C ASN A 32 -6.43 -18.27 16.61
N GLN A 33 -5.85 -17.08 16.53
CA GLN A 33 -4.59 -16.76 17.20
C GLN A 33 -4.82 -15.66 18.22
N VAL A 34 -4.08 -15.69 19.32
CA VAL A 34 -4.02 -14.58 20.29
C VAL A 34 -2.64 -13.97 20.12
N LEU A 35 -2.60 -12.71 19.71
CA LEU A 35 -1.35 -12.02 19.42
C LEU A 35 -1.30 -10.69 20.18
N PRO A 36 -0.10 -10.24 20.60
CA PRO A 36 0.06 -8.95 21.24
C PRO A 36 -0.33 -7.84 20.28
N MET A 37 -1.02 -6.85 20.81
CA MET A 37 -1.53 -5.72 20.05
C MET A 37 -0.68 -4.51 20.36
N TYR A 38 -0.03 -3.99 19.33
CA TYR A 38 0.71 -2.76 19.43
C TYR A 38 -0.03 -1.70 18.61
N CYS A 39 -0.73 -0.83 19.32
CA CYS A 39 -1.47 0.27 18.71
C CYS A 39 -1.16 1.56 19.46
N PRO A 40 -0.02 2.20 19.16
CA PRO A 40 0.15 3.58 19.57
C PRO A 40 -0.95 4.41 18.91
N ASP A 41 -1.48 5.39 19.62
CA ASP A 41 -2.49 6.34 19.11
C ASP A 41 -2.05 7.03 17.79
N TRP A 42 -0.75 6.98 17.47
CA TRP A 42 -0.11 7.57 16.29
C TRP A 42 0.16 6.60 15.12
N LEU A 43 0.02 5.28 15.28
CA LEU A 43 0.33 4.30 14.24
C LEU A 43 -0.86 4.13 13.28
N ARG A 44 -1.05 5.10 12.38
CA ARG A 44 -2.13 5.13 11.37
C ARG A 44 -1.69 4.71 9.98
N VAL A 45 -0.62 3.92 9.89
CA VAL A 45 -0.05 3.54 8.60
C VAL A 45 -0.59 2.20 8.16
N CYS A 46 -1.65 2.35 7.40
CA CYS A 46 -2.41 1.30 6.80
C CYS A 46 -1.66 0.85 5.54
N SER A 47 -1.39 -0.43 5.31
CA SER A 47 -1.51 -0.95 3.94
C SER A 47 -1.77 -2.46 3.96
N PRO A 48 -2.37 -3.00 2.90
CA PRO A 48 -2.61 -4.43 2.83
C PRO A 48 -1.28 -5.15 2.46
N PRO A 49 -1.05 -6.37 2.98
CA PRO A 49 0.26 -7.03 2.92
C PRO A 49 0.56 -7.66 1.54
N PRO A 50 1.79 -7.65 1.02
CA PRO A 50 3.01 -7.21 1.70
C PRO A 50 3.15 -5.68 1.73
N LEU A 51 3.38 -5.14 2.94
CA LEU A 51 3.74 -3.74 3.11
C LEU A 51 5.14 -3.51 2.54
N PRO A 52 5.45 -2.32 1.99
CA PRO A 52 6.83 -1.87 2.03
C PRO A 52 7.26 -1.76 3.51
N PRO A 53 8.55 -1.96 3.82
CA PRO A 53 9.04 -1.89 5.17
C PRO A 53 8.66 -0.57 5.87
N ILE A 54 7.96 -0.67 7.01
CA ILE A 54 7.59 0.47 7.85
C ILE A 54 8.61 0.58 8.97
N GLU A 55 9.32 1.71 9.04
CA GLU A 55 10.07 2.06 10.24
C GLU A 55 9.09 2.55 11.32
N MET A 56 9.35 2.26 12.58
CA MET A 56 8.58 2.69 13.76
C MET A 56 9.57 3.09 14.85
N LEU A 57 9.27 4.15 15.59
CA LEU A 57 10.01 4.56 16.78
C LEU A 57 9.15 4.22 18.00
N LEU A 58 9.64 3.31 18.82
CA LEU A 58 8.94 2.74 19.97
C LEU A 58 9.67 3.20 21.22
N ASP A 59 8.93 3.65 22.24
CA ASP A 59 9.52 4.01 23.53
C ASP A 59 9.82 2.72 24.32
N HIS A 60 10.92 2.67 25.08
CA HIS A 60 11.34 1.45 25.81
C HIS A 60 10.29 0.96 26.83
N THR A 61 9.40 1.85 27.28
CA THR A 61 8.31 1.51 28.20
C THR A 61 7.13 0.81 27.52
N GLU A 62 6.94 1.00 26.22
CA GLU A 62 5.83 0.42 25.45
C GLU A 62 6.21 -0.91 24.78
N VAL A 63 7.50 -1.14 24.59
CA VAL A 63 8.03 -2.37 24.01
C VAL A 63 9.08 -2.92 24.95
N ASN A 64 8.69 -3.89 25.79
CA ASN A 64 9.68 -4.71 26.47
C ASN A 64 10.52 -5.35 25.36
N THR A 65 11.81 -5.02 25.28
CA THR A 65 12.72 -5.51 24.23
C THR A 65 12.73 -7.04 24.14
N THR A 66 12.37 -7.71 25.24
CA THR A 66 12.08 -9.15 25.32
C THR A 66 10.98 -9.60 24.34
N TYR A 67 9.89 -8.85 24.15
CA TYR A 67 8.83 -9.22 23.19
C TYR A 67 9.29 -9.10 21.73
N CYS A 68 10.16 -8.13 21.42
CA CYS A 68 10.75 -7.99 20.09
C CYS A 68 11.66 -9.16 19.74
N THR A 69 12.37 -9.73 20.71
CA THR A 69 13.22 -10.91 20.51
C THR A 69 12.42 -12.22 20.54
N ASP A 70 11.32 -12.28 21.28
CA ASP A 70 10.59 -13.54 21.52
C ASP A 70 9.51 -13.83 20.47
N TYR A 71 8.84 -12.81 19.91
CA TYR A 71 7.64 -13.04 19.10
C TYR A 71 7.74 -12.64 17.63
N ASN A 72 8.70 -11.82 17.20
CA ASN A 72 8.92 -11.29 15.83
C ASN A 72 7.67 -10.73 15.09
N VAL A 73 6.46 -10.84 15.62
CA VAL A 73 5.18 -10.58 14.95
C VAL A 73 4.24 -9.89 15.92
N TYR A 74 3.69 -8.76 15.48
CA TYR A 74 2.71 -7.95 16.21
C TYR A 74 1.44 -7.76 15.38
N LEU A 75 0.32 -7.47 16.04
CA LEU A 75 -0.91 -7.10 15.34
C LEU A 75 -0.95 -5.61 15.04
N MET A 76 -1.17 -5.26 13.76
CA MET A 76 -1.53 -3.91 13.35
C MET A 76 -3.04 -3.86 13.11
N LEU A 77 -3.77 -3.04 13.87
CA LEU A 77 -5.22 -2.94 13.79
C LEU A 77 -5.69 -1.85 12.82
N PHE A 78 -6.83 -2.07 12.17
CA PHE A 78 -7.58 -1.03 11.47
C PHE A 78 -8.84 -0.65 12.25
N PHE A 79 -8.92 0.62 12.63
CA PHE A 79 -10.14 1.18 13.23
C PHE A 79 -11.11 1.56 12.13
N SER A 80 -12.34 1.03 12.23
CA SER A 80 -13.43 1.38 11.32
C SER A 80 -13.85 2.85 11.45
N ASN A 81 -13.74 3.41 12.66
CA ASN A 81 -14.08 4.77 12.99
C ASN A 81 -13.20 5.28 14.13
N VAL A 82 -12.60 6.46 13.95
CA VAL A 82 -11.74 7.14 14.95
C VAL A 82 -12.48 7.38 16.26
N ARG A 83 -13.83 7.49 16.22
CA ARG A 83 -14.67 7.75 17.39
C ARG A 83 -15.12 6.50 18.13
N GLU A 84 -15.29 5.37 17.44
CA GLU A 84 -15.89 4.17 18.04
C GLU A 84 -14.85 3.21 18.62
N ARG A 85 -13.55 3.38 18.32
CA ARG A 85 -12.47 2.46 18.77
C ARG A 85 -12.73 0.98 18.45
N GLU A 86 -13.70 0.67 17.59
CA GLU A 86 -14.00 -0.70 17.16
C GLU A 86 -13.15 -1.06 15.93
N ALA A 87 -12.10 -1.84 16.18
CA ALA A 87 -11.29 -2.45 15.14
C ALA A 87 -11.87 -3.81 14.77
N HIS A 88 -12.34 -3.97 13.53
CA HIS A 88 -12.91 -5.24 13.05
C HIS A 88 -11.94 -6.05 12.19
N PHE A 89 -10.94 -5.40 11.57
CA PHE A 89 -9.98 -6.02 10.67
C PHE A 89 -8.57 -5.52 10.96
N GLY A 90 -7.56 -6.26 10.51
CA GLY A 90 -6.15 -5.99 10.80
C GLY A 90 -5.20 -6.68 9.83
N THR A 91 -3.91 -6.31 9.95
CA THR A 91 -2.79 -6.96 9.25
C THR A 91 -1.71 -7.30 10.28
N THR A 92 -1.20 -8.52 10.28
CA THR A 92 -0.05 -8.87 11.12
C THR A 92 1.20 -8.18 10.58
N ALA A 93 2.05 -7.65 11.46
CA ALA A 93 3.30 -6.98 11.14
C ALA A 93 4.47 -7.77 11.72
N GLU A 94 5.35 -8.27 10.86
CA GLU A 94 6.56 -9.00 11.24
C GLU A 94 7.75 -8.04 11.27
N ILE A 95 8.44 -7.97 12.41
CA ILE A 95 9.67 -7.20 12.57
C ILE A 95 10.80 -7.95 11.88
N TYR A 96 11.49 -7.27 10.96
CA TYR A 96 12.63 -7.86 10.25
C TYR A 96 13.96 -7.14 10.58
N ALA A 97 13.91 -5.93 11.16
CA ALA A 97 15.09 -5.24 11.67
C ALA A 97 14.72 -4.37 12.88
N TYR A 98 15.67 -4.18 13.80
CA TYR A 98 15.51 -3.23 14.90
C TYR A 98 16.85 -2.66 15.34
N ARG A 99 16.79 -1.56 16.10
CA ARG A 99 17.92 -0.90 16.73
C ARG A 99 17.47 -0.23 18.03
N GLU A 100 18.26 -0.40 19.07
CA GLU A 100 18.12 0.31 20.33
C GLU A 100 19.09 1.51 20.32
N GLU A 101 18.59 2.68 20.68
CA GLU A 101 19.39 3.90 20.82
C GLU A 101 19.12 4.54 22.17
N GLN A 102 20.20 4.88 22.88
CA GLN A 102 20.12 5.61 24.13
C GLN A 102 20.68 7.02 23.91
N GLU A 103 19.79 7.99 23.76
CA GLU A 103 20.15 9.39 23.58
C GLU A 103 19.60 10.21 24.74
N PHE A 104 20.45 11.05 25.34
CA PHE A 104 20.08 11.93 26.46
C PHE A 104 19.42 11.22 27.66
N GLY A 105 19.72 9.93 27.87
CA GLY A 105 19.14 9.12 28.96
C GLY A 105 17.75 8.53 28.66
N ILE A 106 17.22 8.75 27.45
CA ILE A 106 16.00 8.12 26.96
C ILE A 106 16.40 6.93 26.09
N GLU A 107 15.90 5.75 26.42
CA GLU A 107 16.08 4.54 25.61
C GLU A 107 14.94 4.48 24.58
N THR A 108 15.29 4.42 23.29
CA THR A 108 14.33 4.33 22.19
C THR A 108 14.63 3.11 21.33
N VAL A 109 13.59 2.43 20.85
CA VAL A 109 13.71 1.29 19.92
C VAL A 109 13.20 1.70 18.55
N LYS A 110 14.07 1.69 17.55
CA LYS A 110 13.70 1.81 16.14
C LYS A 110 13.44 0.42 15.58
N VAL A 111 12.27 0.20 15.01
CA VAL A 111 11.85 -1.09 14.45
C VAL A 111 11.52 -0.92 12.98
N LYS A 112 11.83 -1.92 12.15
CA LYS A 112 11.29 -2.04 10.81
C LYS A 112 10.47 -3.30 10.69
N ALA A 113 9.21 -3.14 10.26
CA ALA A 113 8.25 -4.22 10.14
C ALA A 113 7.64 -4.30 8.74
N VAL A 114 7.18 -5.50 8.38
CA VAL A 114 6.50 -5.79 7.12
C VAL A 114 5.16 -6.48 7.40
N GLY A 115 4.10 -6.03 6.73
CA GLY A 115 2.79 -6.65 6.85
C GLY A 115 2.76 -8.02 6.19
N ARG A 116 2.12 -9.01 6.83
CA ARG A 116 2.07 -10.40 6.34
C ARG A 116 0.67 -10.91 6.06
N GLN A 117 -0.19 -11.00 7.08
CA GLN A 117 -1.47 -11.69 6.95
C GLN A 117 -2.62 -10.80 7.37
N ARG A 118 -3.71 -10.85 6.62
CA ARG A 118 -4.96 -10.18 6.99
C ARG A 118 -5.68 -10.97 8.07
N PHE A 119 -6.36 -10.28 8.97
CA PHE A 119 -7.17 -10.93 9.99
C PHE A 119 -8.45 -10.15 10.29
N LYS A 120 -9.41 -10.86 10.89
CA LYS A 120 -10.61 -10.31 11.50
C LYS A 120 -10.46 -10.38 13.02
N VAL A 121 -10.78 -9.29 13.70
CA VAL A 121 -10.79 -9.24 15.17
C VAL A 121 -12.02 -9.98 15.69
N LEU A 122 -11.83 -10.87 16.66
CA LEU A 122 -12.91 -11.57 17.35
C LEU A 122 -13.13 -10.99 18.75
N GLU A 123 -12.05 -10.68 19.46
CA GLU A 123 -12.10 -10.18 20.83
C GLU A 123 -10.83 -9.38 21.12
N ILE A 124 -10.94 -8.30 21.90
CA ILE A 124 -9.81 -7.52 22.41
C ILE A 124 -9.84 -7.58 23.93
N ARG A 125 -8.71 -7.88 24.56
CA ARG A 125 -8.53 -7.93 26.01
C ARG A 125 -7.36 -7.03 26.40
N THR A 126 -7.47 -6.36 27.54
CA THR A 126 -6.35 -5.59 28.10
C THR A 126 -5.80 -6.36 29.30
N GLN A 127 -4.50 -6.62 29.29
CA GLN A 127 -3.81 -7.30 30.39
C GLN A 127 -3.51 -6.33 31.54
N SER A 128 -3.09 -6.86 32.68
CA SER A 128 -2.79 -6.07 33.89
C SER A 128 -1.59 -5.12 33.74
N ASP A 129 -0.71 -5.40 32.77
CA ASP A 129 0.42 -4.55 32.38
C ASP A 129 0.00 -3.40 31.43
N GLY A 130 -1.28 -3.31 31.06
CA GLY A 130 -1.81 -2.33 30.12
C GLY A 130 -1.67 -2.73 28.66
N ILE A 131 -0.98 -3.84 28.35
CA ILE A 131 -0.82 -4.33 26.98
C ILE A 131 -2.15 -4.94 26.51
N GLN A 132 -2.59 -4.52 25.32
CA GLN A 132 -3.76 -5.10 24.70
C GLN A 132 -3.38 -6.36 23.93
N GLN A 133 -4.24 -7.36 23.96
CA GLN A 133 -4.15 -8.57 23.15
C GLN A 133 -5.44 -8.74 22.37
N ALA A 134 -5.34 -9.18 21.12
CA ALA A 134 -6.52 -9.50 20.34
C ALA A 134 -6.54 -10.98 19.95
N LYS A 135 -7.71 -11.59 20.12
CA LYS A 135 -8.04 -12.86 19.50
C LYS A 135 -8.49 -12.57 18.08
N VAL A 136 -7.78 -13.14 17.11
CA VAL A 136 -7.97 -12.85 15.70
C VAL A 136 -8.19 -14.13 14.90
N GLN A 137 -8.97 -14.01 13.83
CA GLN A 137 -9.12 -15.04 12.81
C GLN A 137 -8.33 -14.62 11.57
N ILE A 138 -7.30 -15.40 11.20
CA ILE A 138 -6.56 -15.16 9.97
C ILE A 138 -7.48 -15.35 8.76
N LEU A 139 -7.50 -14.38 7.86
CA LEU A 139 -8.31 -14.41 6.65
C LEU A 139 -7.52 -15.04 5.50
N PRO A 140 -8.02 -16.08 4.84
CA PRO A 140 -7.32 -16.71 3.74
C PRO A 140 -7.29 -15.81 2.49
N GLU A 141 -6.22 -15.94 1.71
CA GLU A 141 -6.17 -15.40 0.35
C GLU A 141 -6.82 -16.39 -0.62
N ARG A 142 -7.88 -15.96 -1.32
CA ARG A 142 -8.66 -16.79 -2.25
C ARG A 142 -7.99 -16.82 -3.61
N VAL A 143 -7.23 -17.86 -3.87
CA VAL A 143 -6.64 -18.15 -5.19
C VAL A 143 -7.68 -18.88 -6.03
N LEU A 144 -8.11 -18.24 -7.12
CA LEU A 144 -9.06 -18.82 -8.07
C LEU A 144 -8.30 -19.31 -9.31
N PRO A 145 -8.68 -20.47 -9.88
CA PRO A 145 -8.14 -20.89 -11.17
C PRO A 145 -8.61 -19.96 -12.29
N SER A 146 -8.03 -20.14 -13.48
CA SER A 146 -8.52 -19.48 -14.70
C SER A 146 -10.02 -19.70 -14.86
N THR A 147 -10.77 -18.65 -15.23
CA THR A 147 -12.22 -18.72 -15.47
C THR A 147 -12.61 -19.77 -16.51
N MET A 148 -11.68 -20.14 -17.40
CA MET A 148 -11.90 -21.16 -18.42
C MET A 148 -11.67 -22.59 -17.93
N SER A 149 -11.06 -22.81 -16.77
CA SER A 149 -10.67 -24.16 -16.32
C SER A 149 -11.85 -25.12 -16.21
N ALA A 150 -13.05 -24.62 -15.89
CA ALA A 150 -14.26 -25.42 -15.76
C ALA A 150 -14.97 -25.75 -17.08
N VAL A 151 -14.69 -24.98 -18.15
CA VAL A 151 -15.36 -25.10 -19.46
C VAL A 151 -14.37 -25.45 -20.59
N GLN A 152 -13.13 -25.76 -20.23
CA GLN A 152 -12.07 -25.98 -21.17
C GLN A 152 -12.21 -27.33 -21.87
N LEU A 153 -12.25 -27.32 -23.21
CA LEU A 153 -12.20 -28.54 -24.01
C LEU A 153 -10.79 -29.15 -23.97
N GLU A 154 -10.69 -30.44 -23.64
CA GLU A 154 -9.43 -31.16 -23.52
C GLU A 154 -8.62 -31.17 -24.82
N SER A 155 -9.29 -31.27 -25.97
CA SER A 155 -8.67 -31.21 -27.30
C SER A 155 -7.93 -29.89 -27.56
N LEU A 156 -8.33 -28.82 -26.89
CA LEU A 156 -7.76 -27.48 -27.02
C LEU A 156 -6.71 -27.17 -25.93
N ASN A 157 -6.42 -28.08 -24.99
CA ASN A 157 -5.45 -27.85 -23.92
C ASN A 157 -4.06 -27.47 -24.46
N ARG A 158 -3.65 -28.04 -25.59
CA ARG A 158 -2.36 -27.75 -26.25
C ARG A 158 -2.30 -26.35 -26.87
N CYS A 159 -3.44 -25.70 -27.10
CA CYS A 159 -3.54 -24.38 -27.73
C CYS A 159 -3.43 -23.21 -26.74
N HIS A 160 -3.35 -23.49 -25.43
CA HIS A 160 -3.18 -22.48 -24.37
C HIS A 160 -1.75 -21.97 -24.22
N ILE A 161 -0.77 -22.69 -24.77
CA ILE A 161 0.63 -22.27 -24.74
C ILE A 161 0.82 -21.12 -25.75
N PHE A 162 1.16 -19.93 -25.25
CA PHE A 162 1.45 -18.76 -26.07
C PHE A 162 2.82 -18.91 -26.72
N PRO A 163 2.94 -19.00 -28.06
CA PRO A 163 4.21 -19.28 -28.72
C PRO A 163 5.13 -18.06 -28.82
N SER A 164 4.60 -16.84 -28.67
CA SER A 164 5.41 -15.61 -28.72
C SER A 164 5.52 -15.01 -27.33
N SER A 165 6.74 -14.64 -26.96
CA SER A 165 6.99 -13.76 -25.82
C SER A 165 6.19 -12.47 -25.99
N LYS A 166 5.72 -11.91 -24.88
CA LYS A 166 5.13 -10.58 -24.85
C LYS A 166 6.16 -9.59 -25.40
N PRO A 167 5.82 -8.73 -26.39
CA PRO A 167 6.74 -7.72 -26.89
C PRO A 167 7.18 -6.78 -25.76
N THR A 168 8.48 -6.52 -25.64
CA THR A 168 9.08 -5.66 -24.60
C THR A 168 9.09 -4.18 -24.97
N ALA A 169 8.95 -3.86 -26.27
CA ALA A 169 8.96 -2.48 -26.76
C ALA A 169 7.52 -1.96 -26.94
N TRP A 170 7.27 -0.77 -26.38
CA TRP A 170 6.00 -0.02 -26.43
C TRP A 170 5.64 0.51 -27.83
N GLN A 171 5.85 -0.27 -28.89
CA GLN A 171 5.18 -0.04 -30.16
C GLN A 171 3.74 -0.53 -30.02
N ASP A 172 2.93 0.42 -29.59
CA ASP A 172 1.51 0.37 -29.25
C ASP A 172 0.67 -0.60 -30.13
N GLN A 173 0.95 -0.68 -31.43
CA GLN A 173 0.21 -1.54 -32.35
C GLN A 173 0.51 -3.04 -32.17
N HIS A 174 1.77 -3.44 -31.99
CA HIS A 174 2.15 -4.85 -31.84
C HIS A 174 1.67 -5.43 -30.50
N ILE A 175 1.73 -4.63 -29.43
CA ILE A 175 1.20 -4.99 -28.10
C ILE A 175 -0.32 -5.17 -28.17
N ARG A 176 -1.05 -4.24 -28.80
CA ARG A 176 -2.51 -4.36 -29.00
C ARG A 176 -2.88 -5.65 -29.75
N GLN A 177 -2.17 -5.96 -30.83
CA GLN A 177 -2.41 -7.18 -31.61
C GLN A 177 -2.11 -8.45 -30.79
N TRP A 178 -1.06 -8.43 -29.97
CA TRP A 178 -0.73 -9.55 -29.09
C TRP A 178 -1.84 -9.79 -28.07
N TRP A 179 -2.33 -8.74 -27.38
CA TRP A 179 -3.43 -8.85 -26.42
C TRP A 179 -4.75 -9.30 -27.06
N GLN A 180 -5.03 -8.89 -28.31
CA GLN A 180 -6.17 -9.42 -29.07
C GLN A 180 -6.04 -10.93 -29.34
N LYS A 181 -4.85 -11.40 -29.72
CA LYS A 181 -4.57 -12.84 -29.90
C LYS A 181 -4.65 -13.60 -28.58
N TYR A 182 -4.13 -12.99 -27.50
CA TYR A 182 -4.20 -13.52 -26.14
C TYR A 182 -5.65 -13.80 -25.73
N GLN A 183 -6.51 -12.78 -25.80
CA GLN A 183 -7.92 -12.88 -25.44
C GLN A 183 -8.64 -13.95 -26.28
N LYS A 184 -8.44 -13.96 -27.60
CA LYS A 184 -9.10 -14.93 -28.49
C LYS A 184 -8.71 -16.37 -28.18
N ARG A 185 -7.44 -16.62 -27.85
CA ARG A 185 -6.95 -17.98 -27.53
C ARG A 185 -7.35 -18.42 -26.13
N LYS A 186 -7.07 -17.59 -25.12
CA LYS A 186 -7.33 -17.92 -23.71
C LYS A 186 -8.80 -18.18 -23.47
N PHE A 187 -9.67 -17.33 -24.02
CA PHE A 187 -11.12 -17.37 -23.79
C PHE A 187 -11.90 -17.95 -24.98
N HIS A 188 -11.27 -18.83 -25.78
CA HIS A 188 -11.93 -19.47 -26.93
C HIS A 188 -13.21 -20.23 -26.51
N CYS A 189 -13.13 -20.96 -25.39
CA CYS A 189 -14.24 -21.75 -24.84
C CYS A 189 -15.34 -20.88 -24.18
N ALA A 190 -15.21 -19.55 -24.17
CA ALA A 190 -16.29 -18.67 -23.73
C ALA A 190 -17.56 -18.83 -24.57
N SER A 191 -17.43 -19.29 -25.83
CA SER A 191 -18.55 -19.66 -26.70
C SER A 191 -19.43 -20.80 -26.16
N LEU A 192 -18.93 -21.59 -25.20
CA LEU A 192 -19.68 -22.64 -24.50
C LEU A 192 -20.43 -22.10 -23.27
N THR A 193 -20.36 -20.79 -23.04
CA THR A 193 -20.95 -20.11 -21.88
C THR A 193 -21.92 -19.03 -22.34
N SER A 194 -22.63 -18.41 -21.40
CA SER A 194 -23.53 -17.29 -21.68
C SER A 194 -22.82 -15.96 -21.93
N TRP A 195 -21.49 -15.89 -21.78
CA TRP A 195 -20.76 -14.62 -21.75
C TRP A 195 -19.68 -14.54 -22.85
N PRO A 196 -19.47 -13.34 -23.41
CA PRO A 196 -18.46 -13.15 -24.45
C PRO A 196 -17.02 -13.15 -23.89
N PRO A 197 -16.00 -13.45 -24.71
CA PRO A 197 -14.59 -13.44 -24.30
C PRO A 197 -14.11 -12.17 -23.59
N TRP A 198 -14.60 -11.00 -24.01
CA TRP A 198 -14.17 -9.72 -23.43
C TRP A 198 -14.60 -9.58 -21.96
N LEU A 199 -15.69 -10.23 -21.54
CA LEU A 199 -16.12 -10.18 -20.14
C LEU A 199 -15.14 -10.94 -19.26
N TYR A 200 -14.70 -12.12 -19.71
CA TYR A 200 -13.70 -12.92 -18.99
C TYR A 200 -12.36 -12.20 -18.87
N SER A 201 -11.96 -11.43 -19.90
CA SER A 201 -10.78 -10.55 -19.83
C SER A 201 -10.87 -9.51 -18.69
N LEU A 202 -12.08 -9.10 -18.28
CA LEU A 202 -12.25 -8.19 -17.13
C LEU A 202 -12.01 -8.86 -15.78
N TYR A 203 -11.93 -10.19 -15.72
CA TYR A 203 -11.66 -10.98 -14.51
C TYR A 203 -10.35 -11.76 -14.61
N ASP A 204 -9.53 -11.45 -15.60
CA ASP A 204 -8.27 -12.11 -15.85
C ASP A 204 -7.11 -11.38 -15.18
N ALA A 205 -6.34 -12.07 -14.35
CA ALA A 205 -5.25 -11.48 -13.57
C ALA A 205 -4.23 -10.76 -14.47
N GLU A 206 -3.76 -11.41 -15.54
CA GLU A 206 -2.75 -10.86 -16.46
C GLU A 206 -3.26 -9.60 -17.15
N THR A 207 -4.50 -9.65 -17.67
CA THR A 207 -5.12 -8.51 -18.32
C THR A 207 -5.34 -7.34 -17.36
N LEU A 208 -5.73 -7.62 -16.11
CA LEU A 208 -5.92 -6.59 -15.09
C LEU A 208 -4.60 -5.96 -14.66
N MET A 209 -3.59 -6.79 -14.36
CA MET A 209 -2.25 -6.33 -14.01
C MET A 209 -1.67 -5.44 -15.10
N GLU A 210 -1.82 -5.81 -16.37
CA GLU A 210 -1.35 -4.99 -17.49
C GLU A 210 -2.02 -3.61 -17.54
N ARG A 211 -3.34 -3.57 -17.34
CA ARG A 211 -4.08 -2.31 -17.30
C ARG A 211 -3.62 -1.43 -16.15
N VAL A 212 -3.32 -2.02 -14.98
CA VAL A 212 -2.78 -1.29 -13.83
C VAL A 212 -1.38 -0.80 -14.13
N LYS A 213 -0.50 -1.63 -14.69
CA LYS A 213 0.86 -1.23 -15.09
C LYS A 213 0.84 0.01 -15.98
N ARG A 214 -0.04 0.04 -16.98
CA ARG A 214 -0.20 1.23 -17.84
C ARG A 214 -0.57 2.48 -17.05
N GLN A 215 -1.48 2.38 -16.07
CA GLN A 215 -1.83 3.51 -15.21
C GLN A 215 -0.69 3.91 -14.25
N LEU A 216 0.11 2.95 -13.78
CA LEU A 216 1.29 3.25 -12.95
C LEU A 216 2.39 3.95 -13.75
N HIS A 217 2.59 3.56 -15.02
CA HIS A 217 3.52 4.25 -15.93
C HIS A 217 3.09 5.69 -16.23
N GLU A 218 1.79 5.98 -16.22
CA GLU A 218 1.29 7.36 -16.29
C GLU A 218 1.65 8.18 -15.04
N TRP A 219 1.87 7.54 -13.89
CA TRP A 219 2.33 8.21 -12.66
C TRP A 219 3.85 8.29 -12.57
N ASP A 220 4.57 7.31 -13.10
CA ASP A 220 6.03 7.24 -13.01
C ASP A 220 6.63 6.69 -14.30
N GLU A 221 7.11 7.60 -15.15
CA GLU A 221 7.78 7.26 -16.42
C GLU A 221 9.06 6.43 -16.20
N ASN A 222 9.66 6.48 -15.00
CA ASN A 222 10.88 5.73 -14.69
C ASN A 222 10.58 4.37 -14.05
N LEU A 223 9.30 4.00 -13.90
CA LEU A 223 8.91 2.73 -13.31
C LEU A 223 9.43 1.59 -14.19
N LYS A 224 10.24 0.70 -13.61
CA LYS A 224 10.72 -0.49 -14.31
C LYS A 224 9.75 -1.63 -14.10
N ASP A 225 9.26 -2.24 -15.17
CA ASP A 225 8.37 -3.41 -15.09
C ASP A 225 8.97 -4.55 -14.26
N GLU A 226 10.29 -4.71 -14.29
CA GLU A 226 11.04 -5.71 -13.50
C GLU A 226 10.95 -5.49 -11.98
N SER A 227 10.64 -4.27 -11.54
CA SER A 227 10.45 -3.96 -10.12
C SER A 227 9.07 -4.38 -9.59
N LEU A 228 8.14 -4.69 -10.49
CA LEU A 228 6.76 -5.02 -10.14
C LEU A 228 6.60 -6.54 -9.98
N PRO A 229 5.89 -7.01 -8.94
CA PRO A 229 5.66 -8.45 -8.76
C PRO A 229 4.92 -9.08 -9.95
N SER A 230 5.30 -10.31 -10.30
CA SER A 230 4.59 -11.11 -11.31
C SER A 230 3.39 -11.87 -10.73
N ASN A 231 3.40 -12.15 -9.41
CA ASN A 231 2.28 -12.78 -8.73
C ASN A 231 1.13 -11.77 -8.58
N PRO A 232 -0.12 -12.10 -9.01
CA PRO A 232 -1.25 -11.19 -8.89
C PRO A 232 -1.58 -10.76 -7.46
N ILE A 233 -1.33 -11.62 -6.48
CA ILE A 233 -1.55 -11.34 -5.06
C ILE A 233 -0.60 -10.22 -4.63
N ASP A 234 0.71 -10.44 -4.76
CA ASP A 234 1.73 -9.48 -4.37
C ASP A 234 1.60 -8.17 -5.15
N PHE A 235 1.29 -8.25 -6.45
CA PHE A 235 1.08 -7.10 -7.30
C PHE A 235 -0.11 -6.25 -6.82
N SER A 236 -1.26 -6.87 -6.55
CA SER A 236 -2.45 -6.14 -6.08
C SER A 236 -2.17 -5.40 -4.77
N TYR A 237 -1.53 -6.08 -3.82
CA TYR A 237 -1.20 -5.45 -2.55
C TYR A 237 -0.16 -4.34 -2.67
N ARG A 238 0.83 -4.51 -3.57
CA ARG A 238 1.79 -3.46 -3.88
C ARG A 238 1.11 -2.21 -4.44
N VAL A 239 0.13 -2.37 -5.32
CA VAL A 239 -0.66 -1.26 -5.89
C VAL A 239 -1.50 -0.61 -4.80
N ALA A 240 -2.26 -1.40 -4.04
CA ALA A 240 -3.10 -0.91 -2.96
C ALA A 240 -2.31 -0.09 -1.92
N ALA A 241 -1.07 -0.48 -1.63
CA ALA A 241 -0.20 0.29 -0.73
C ALA A 241 0.10 1.71 -1.25
N CYS A 242 0.17 1.89 -2.57
CA CYS A 242 0.51 3.16 -3.21
C CYS A 242 -0.69 4.05 -3.53
N LEU A 243 -1.93 3.54 -3.44
CA LEU A 243 -3.13 4.32 -3.77
C LEU A 243 -3.40 5.43 -2.74
N PRO A 244 -3.56 6.70 -3.16
CA PRO A 244 -3.84 7.83 -2.27
C PRO A 244 -5.33 7.90 -1.88
N ILE A 245 -5.80 6.88 -1.20
CA ILE A 245 -7.19 6.73 -0.74
C ILE A 245 -7.35 7.01 0.76
N ASP A 246 -8.56 7.34 1.17
CA ASP A 246 -8.89 7.52 2.58
C ASP A 246 -8.98 6.18 3.34
N ASP A 247 -9.13 6.25 4.66
CA ASP A 247 -9.13 5.07 5.54
C ASP A 247 -10.32 4.15 5.25
N SER A 248 -11.47 4.72 4.90
CA SER A 248 -12.69 3.96 4.57
C SER A 248 -12.45 3.04 3.38
N LEU A 249 -11.96 3.58 2.26
CA LEU A 249 -11.66 2.79 1.06
C LEU A 249 -10.53 1.79 1.30
N ARG A 250 -9.53 2.14 2.10
CA ARG A 250 -8.41 1.25 2.45
C ARG A 250 -8.89 0.03 3.23
N ILE A 251 -9.84 0.21 4.15
CA ILE A 251 -10.48 -0.89 4.87
C ILE A 251 -11.31 -1.76 3.92
N GLN A 252 -11.99 -1.18 2.93
CA GLN A 252 -12.72 -1.98 1.93
C GLN A 252 -11.77 -2.84 1.09
N LEU A 253 -10.64 -2.29 0.60
CA LEU A 253 -9.62 -3.08 -0.11
C LEU A 253 -9.04 -4.21 0.74
N LEU A 254 -8.86 -3.98 2.04
CA LEU A 254 -8.38 -5.01 2.98
C LEU A 254 -9.39 -6.16 3.16
N LYS A 255 -10.69 -5.87 3.13
CA LYS A 255 -11.73 -6.92 3.23
C LYS A 255 -11.74 -7.84 2.02
N ILE A 256 -11.31 -7.37 0.85
CA ILE A 256 -11.27 -8.17 -0.38
C ILE A 256 -10.26 -9.31 -0.24
N GLY A 257 -10.74 -10.54 -0.44
CA GLY A 257 -9.94 -11.76 -0.31
C GLY A 257 -9.41 -12.34 -1.61
N SER A 258 -9.75 -11.76 -2.78
CA SER A 258 -9.28 -12.22 -4.09
C SER A 258 -8.49 -11.12 -4.78
N ALA A 259 -7.30 -11.46 -5.28
CA ALA A 259 -6.49 -10.56 -6.08
C ALA A 259 -7.24 -9.99 -7.30
N ILE A 260 -8.14 -10.78 -7.92
CA ILE A 260 -8.92 -10.33 -9.09
C ILE A 260 -9.88 -9.19 -8.71
N GLN A 261 -10.63 -9.36 -7.63
CA GLN A 261 -11.54 -8.32 -7.13
C GLN A 261 -10.75 -7.09 -6.70
N ARG A 262 -9.59 -7.28 -6.06
CA ARG A 262 -8.73 -6.20 -5.58
C ARG A 262 -8.19 -5.36 -6.74
N LEU A 263 -7.60 -6.01 -7.75
CA LEU A 263 -7.10 -5.38 -8.98
C LEU A 263 -8.19 -4.61 -9.74
N ARG A 264 -9.39 -5.19 -9.84
CA ARG A 264 -10.53 -4.48 -10.46
C ARG A 264 -10.89 -3.24 -9.68
N CYS A 265 -10.87 -3.32 -8.35
CA CYS A 265 -11.17 -2.18 -7.51
C CYS A 265 -10.11 -1.09 -7.59
N GLU A 266 -8.84 -1.48 -7.52
CA GLU A 266 -7.71 -0.58 -7.71
C GLU A 266 -7.81 0.17 -9.04
N LEU A 267 -8.12 -0.54 -10.14
CA LEU A 267 -8.35 0.08 -11.44
C LEU A 267 -9.51 1.08 -11.43
N ASP A 268 -10.65 0.74 -10.81
CA ASP A 268 -11.80 1.65 -10.74
C ASP A 268 -11.44 2.93 -9.97
N ILE A 269 -10.74 2.79 -8.84
CA ILE A 269 -10.22 3.90 -8.05
C ILE A 269 -9.28 4.77 -8.88
N MET A 270 -8.28 4.17 -9.56
CA MET A 270 -7.32 4.92 -10.38
C MET A 270 -7.99 5.69 -11.53
N ASN A 271 -9.04 5.12 -12.13
CA ASN A 271 -9.76 5.77 -13.22
C ASN A 271 -10.64 6.92 -12.73
N LYS A 272 -11.37 6.73 -11.62
CA LYS A 272 -12.35 7.72 -11.12
C LYS A 272 -11.71 8.82 -10.26
N CYS A 273 -10.67 8.51 -9.50
CA CYS A 273 -10.01 9.47 -8.62
C CYS A 273 -9.00 10.32 -9.40
N THR A 274 -9.44 11.47 -9.90
CA THR A 274 -8.59 12.40 -10.67
C THR A 274 -8.02 13.55 -9.85
N SER A 275 -8.65 13.86 -8.70
CA SER A 275 -8.29 15.00 -7.83
C SER A 275 -8.24 14.57 -6.36
N LEU A 276 -7.32 15.18 -5.61
CA LEU A 276 -7.13 14.98 -4.17
C LEU A 276 -7.40 16.30 -3.44
N CYS A 277 -8.36 16.28 -2.53
CA CYS A 277 -8.81 17.45 -1.78
C CYS A 277 -8.38 17.39 -0.31
N CYS A 278 -8.50 18.50 0.41
CA CYS A 278 -8.32 18.54 1.85
C CYS A 278 -9.45 17.77 2.54
N LYS A 279 -9.12 16.75 3.35
CA LYS A 279 -10.10 15.94 4.08
C LYS A 279 -10.99 16.74 5.03
N GLN A 280 -10.44 17.80 5.63
CA GLN A 280 -11.18 18.67 6.56
C GLN A 280 -12.17 19.59 5.82
N CYS A 281 -11.77 20.15 4.68
CA CYS A 281 -12.64 21.03 3.89
C CYS A 281 -13.57 20.27 2.95
N GLN A 282 -13.22 19.02 2.62
CA GLN A 282 -13.80 18.16 1.58
C GLN A 282 -13.62 18.69 0.15
N ASP A 283 -13.92 19.97 -0.11
CA ASP A 283 -14.00 20.49 -1.48
C ASP A 283 -12.80 21.30 -1.96
N THR A 284 -11.85 21.61 -1.07
CA THR A 284 -10.63 22.34 -1.42
C THR A 284 -9.64 21.41 -2.09
N GLU A 285 -9.51 21.50 -3.43
CA GLU A 285 -8.50 20.76 -4.18
C GLU A 285 -7.08 21.12 -3.73
N ILE A 286 -6.23 20.10 -3.60
CA ILE A 286 -4.82 20.25 -3.20
C ILE A 286 -3.90 19.83 -4.34
N THR A 287 -4.22 18.75 -5.05
CA THR A 287 -3.42 18.28 -6.19
C THR A 287 -4.28 17.36 -7.08
N THR A 288 -3.71 16.94 -8.22
CA THR A 288 -4.39 16.06 -9.19
C THR A 288 -3.53 14.83 -9.47
N LYS A 289 -4.14 13.78 -10.04
CA LYS A 289 -3.43 12.53 -10.37
C LYS A 289 -2.23 12.75 -11.30
N ASN A 290 -2.28 13.76 -12.17
CA ASN A 290 -1.23 14.05 -13.15
C ASN A 290 0.04 14.63 -12.50
N GLU A 291 -0.05 15.08 -11.26
CA GLU A 291 1.09 15.64 -10.53
C GLU A 291 1.76 14.58 -9.64
N ILE A 292 1.18 13.37 -9.54
CA ILE A 292 1.73 12.25 -8.78
C ILE A 292 2.98 11.71 -9.48
N PHE A 293 4.03 11.43 -8.71
CA PHE A 293 5.24 10.78 -9.21
C PHE A 293 5.94 9.97 -8.13
N SER A 294 6.77 9.00 -8.51
CA SER A 294 7.55 8.21 -7.56
C SER A 294 8.93 8.81 -7.33
N LEU A 295 9.24 9.16 -6.08
CA LEU A 295 10.62 9.45 -5.65
C LEU A 295 11.25 8.25 -4.92
N SER A 296 10.44 7.26 -4.54
CA SER A 296 10.86 6.02 -3.86
C SER A 296 10.66 4.81 -4.76
N LEU A 297 11.49 3.78 -4.59
CA LEU A 297 11.31 2.47 -5.23
C LEU A 297 9.98 1.82 -4.86
N CYS A 298 9.36 2.22 -3.74
CA CYS A 298 8.07 1.70 -3.31
C CYS A 298 6.91 2.22 -4.17
N GLY A 299 7.09 3.36 -4.85
CA GLY A 299 6.06 4.06 -5.62
C GLY A 299 5.91 5.52 -5.14
N PRO A 300 4.79 6.18 -5.49
CA PRO A 300 4.55 7.59 -5.15
C PRO A 300 4.17 7.81 -3.69
N MET A 301 3.84 6.76 -2.93
CA MET A 301 3.47 6.86 -1.53
C MET A 301 4.21 5.82 -0.70
N ALA A 302 4.79 6.26 0.41
CA ALA A 302 5.45 5.39 1.38
C ALA A 302 5.27 5.93 2.80
N ALA A 303 5.51 5.08 3.79
CA ALA A 303 5.40 5.41 5.20
C ALA A 303 6.74 5.90 5.75
N TYR A 304 6.70 7.03 6.45
CA TYR A 304 7.88 7.61 7.09
C TYR A 304 7.57 8.04 8.51
N VAL A 305 8.56 7.94 9.41
CA VAL A 305 8.41 8.28 10.82
C VAL A 305 9.06 9.64 11.08
N ASN A 306 8.35 10.52 11.79
CA ASN A 306 8.95 11.76 12.26
C ASN A 306 9.74 11.54 13.57
N PRO A 307 10.57 12.51 14.01
CA PRO A 307 11.37 12.35 15.23
C PRO A 307 10.57 12.13 16.52
N ARG A 308 9.26 12.41 16.50
CA ARG A 308 8.34 12.18 17.61
C ARG A 308 7.60 10.85 17.51
N GLY A 309 8.01 9.97 16.59
CA GLY A 309 7.40 8.66 16.38
C GLY A 309 6.17 8.65 15.47
N TYR A 310 5.59 9.78 15.08
CA TYR A 310 4.38 9.74 14.24
C TYR A 310 4.70 9.26 12.83
N VAL A 311 3.91 8.31 12.34
CA VAL A 311 4.09 7.76 11.00
C VAL A 311 3.16 8.45 10.02
N HIS A 312 3.72 8.86 8.89
CA HIS A 312 3.03 9.55 7.80
C HIS A 312 3.20 8.77 6.50
N GLU A 313 2.08 8.23 5.98
CA GLU A 313 2.00 7.84 4.57
C GLU A 313 2.06 9.12 3.73
N THR A 314 3.18 9.33 3.06
CA THR A 314 3.51 10.57 2.37
C THR A 314 3.51 10.33 0.87
N LEU A 315 2.57 10.98 0.18
CA LEU A 315 2.42 10.98 -1.28
C LEU A 315 3.30 12.07 -1.90
N THR A 316 4.16 11.72 -2.85
CA THR A 316 4.99 12.65 -3.59
C THR A 316 4.28 13.19 -4.83
N VAL A 317 4.18 14.53 -4.91
CA VAL A 317 3.58 15.23 -6.07
C VAL A 317 4.44 16.42 -6.52
N TYR A 318 4.49 16.68 -7.82
CA TYR A 318 5.23 17.81 -8.39
C TYR A 318 4.62 19.16 -8.00
N LYS A 319 3.29 19.29 -8.11
CA LYS A 319 2.57 20.51 -7.76
C LYS A 319 1.44 20.26 -6.78
N ALA A 320 1.22 21.26 -5.93
CA ALA A 320 0.07 21.36 -5.05
C ALA A 320 -0.40 22.82 -4.99
N CYS A 321 -1.70 23.02 -4.81
CA CYS A 321 -2.37 24.31 -4.72
C CYS A 321 -3.09 24.46 -3.36
N ASN A 322 -3.58 25.66 -3.06
CA ASN A 322 -4.32 25.95 -1.82
C ASN A 322 -3.55 25.65 -0.51
N LEU A 323 -2.23 25.71 -0.55
CA LEU A 323 -1.35 25.53 0.60
C LEU A 323 -0.63 26.84 1.01
N SER A 324 -0.49 27.05 2.32
CA SER A 324 0.39 28.03 2.94
C SER A 324 1.59 27.32 3.57
N LEU A 325 2.77 27.93 3.47
CA LEU A 325 3.99 27.42 4.09
C LEU A 325 4.22 28.08 5.44
N SER A 326 4.59 27.28 6.44
CA SER A 326 4.89 27.75 7.78
C SER A 326 6.33 27.41 8.16
N GLY A 327 7.03 28.39 8.74
CA GLY A 327 8.43 28.26 9.14
C GLY A 327 9.44 28.43 8.00
N ARG A 328 10.72 28.14 8.33
CA ARG A 328 11.83 28.13 7.36
C ARG A 328 12.09 26.69 6.89
N PRO A 329 12.63 26.49 5.69
CA PRO A 329 13.08 25.17 5.25
C PRO A 329 14.13 24.60 6.20
N SER A 330 13.99 23.32 6.57
CA SER A 330 14.94 22.59 7.41
C SER A 330 15.35 21.27 6.74
N THR A 331 16.63 20.89 6.86
CA THR A 331 17.13 19.57 6.44
C THR A 331 17.15 18.55 7.58
N GLU A 332 16.79 18.99 8.79
CA GLU A 332 16.80 18.16 10.00
C GLU A 332 15.81 17.00 9.85
N HIS A 333 16.26 15.76 10.05
CA HIS A 333 15.43 14.55 9.91
C HIS A 333 14.65 14.45 8.58
N SER A 334 15.17 14.99 7.48
CA SER A 334 14.51 14.90 6.18
C SER A 334 14.44 13.46 5.67
N TRP A 335 13.25 13.01 5.28
CA TRP A 335 13.03 11.68 4.68
C TRP A 335 13.59 11.54 3.27
N PHE A 336 13.90 12.66 2.63
CA PHE A 336 14.46 12.71 1.29
C PHE A 336 15.84 13.39 1.36
N PRO A 337 16.93 12.60 1.48
CA PRO A 337 18.28 13.13 1.57
C PRO A 337 18.58 14.12 0.43
N GLY A 338 19.17 15.26 0.78
CA GLY A 338 19.43 16.35 -0.17
C GLY A 338 18.28 17.35 -0.32
N TYR A 339 17.15 17.17 0.35
CA TYR A 339 16.03 18.12 0.37
C TYR A 339 15.77 18.70 1.76
N ALA A 340 15.48 20.00 1.81
CA ALA A 340 14.94 20.68 2.98
C ALA A 340 13.40 20.68 2.91
N TRP A 341 12.73 20.43 4.02
CA TRP A 341 11.27 20.44 4.13
C TRP A 341 10.76 21.72 4.80
N THR A 342 9.56 22.16 4.40
CA THR A 342 8.81 23.26 5.05
C THR A 342 7.38 22.81 5.27
N ILE A 343 6.82 23.08 6.45
CA ILE A 343 5.46 22.65 6.81
C ILE A 343 4.45 23.31 5.85
N ALA A 344 3.51 22.51 5.34
CA ALA A 344 2.44 22.95 4.46
C ALA A 344 1.06 22.74 5.14
N GLN A 345 0.25 23.79 5.14
CA GLN A 345 -1.09 23.82 5.72
C GLN A 345 -2.12 24.22 4.67
N CYS A 346 -3.36 23.74 4.80
CA CYS A 346 -4.45 24.17 3.95
C CYS A 346 -4.75 25.66 4.18
N ARG A 347 -4.82 26.46 3.11
CA ARG A 347 -5.12 27.91 3.21
C ARG A 347 -6.50 28.22 3.79
N ILE A 348 -7.43 27.27 3.72
CA ILE A 348 -8.83 27.47 4.11
C ILE A 348 -9.04 27.12 5.58
N CYS A 349 -8.68 25.90 6.01
CA CYS A 349 -8.93 25.43 7.38
C CYS A 349 -7.69 25.45 8.29
N GLY A 350 -6.50 25.76 7.75
CA GLY A 350 -5.25 25.74 8.51
C GLY A 350 -4.73 24.33 8.86
N ASN A 351 -5.45 23.26 8.47
CA ASN A 351 -5.05 21.89 8.79
C ASN A 351 -3.71 21.54 8.15
N HIS A 352 -2.89 20.74 8.85
CA HIS A 352 -1.63 20.24 8.34
C HIS A 352 -1.87 19.29 7.16
N MET A 353 -1.23 19.57 6.02
CA MET A 353 -1.40 18.79 4.78
C MET A 353 -0.15 17.99 4.41
N GLY A 354 1.01 18.35 4.96
CA GLY A 354 2.30 17.72 4.64
C GLY A 354 3.41 18.75 4.57
N TRP A 355 4.33 18.57 3.64
CA TRP A 355 5.53 19.39 3.52
C TRP A 355 5.87 19.72 2.07
N LYS A 356 6.45 20.89 1.86
CA LYS A 356 7.16 21.23 0.62
C LYS A 356 8.63 20.88 0.76
N PHE A 357 9.15 20.11 -0.18
CA PHE A 357 10.56 19.75 -0.26
C PHE A 357 11.26 20.62 -1.31
N THR A 358 12.40 21.19 -0.95
CA THR A 358 13.23 22.03 -1.83
C THR A 358 14.66 21.51 -1.81
N ALA A 359 15.25 21.31 -2.98
CA ALA A 359 16.60 20.78 -3.11
C ALA A 359 17.62 21.70 -2.42
N ALA A 360 18.52 21.10 -1.64
CA ALA A 360 19.63 21.81 -1.00
C ALA A 360 20.75 22.14 -2.00
N LYS A 361 20.79 21.44 -3.14
CA LYS A 361 21.78 21.60 -4.20
C LYS A 361 21.11 21.74 -5.58
N LYS A 362 21.77 22.45 -6.50
CA LYS A 362 21.23 22.79 -7.83
C LYS A 362 21.25 21.64 -8.84
N ASP A 363 22.02 20.60 -8.56
CA ASP A 363 22.18 19.40 -9.40
C ASP A 363 21.09 18.34 -9.17
N LEU A 364 20.34 18.45 -8.08
CA LEU A 364 19.23 17.53 -7.79
C LEU A 364 18.02 17.82 -8.69
N SER A 365 17.32 16.77 -9.09
CA SER A 365 16.05 16.86 -9.79
C SER A 365 15.03 15.94 -9.12
N PRO A 366 13.79 16.38 -8.86
CA PRO A 366 13.26 17.73 -9.12
C PRO A 366 13.82 18.79 -8.15
N GLN A 367 13.87 20.07 -8.56
CA GLN A 367 14.34 21.14 -7.66
C GLN A 367 13.37 21.40 -6.47
N ARG A 368 12.10 21.04 -6.63
CA ARG A 368 11.08 21.11 -5.57
C ARG A 368 9.95 20.14 -5.86
N PHE A 369 9.33 19.66 -4.79
CA PHE A 369 8.12 18.84 -4.84
C PHE A 369 7.36 18.97 -3.51
N TRP A 370 6.25 18.25 -3.37
CA TRP A 370 5.46 18.19 -2.14
C TRP A 370 5.32 16.76 -1.67
N GLY A 371 5.45 16.54 -0.36
CA GLY A 371 5.08 15.30 0.30
C GLY A 371 3.81 15.54 1.11
N LEU A 372 2.67 15.03 0.62
CA LEU A 372 1.36 15.24 1.25
C LEU A 372 1.00 14.03 2.11
N THR A 373 0.56 14.24 3.35
CA THR A 373 0.16 13.12 4.22
C THR A 373 -1.22 12.61 3.83
N ARG A 374 -1.33 11.30 3.53
CA ARG A 374 -2.58 10.64 3.11
C ARG A 374 -3.73 10.91 4.08
N SER A 375 -3.44 10.92 5.38
CA SER A 375 -4.43 11.16 6.43
C SER A 375 -5.17 12.50 6.32
N ALA A 376 -4.57 13.49 5.64
CA ALA A 376 -5.13 14.81 5.42
C ALA A 376 -5.82 14.96 4.04
N LEU A 377 -5.72 13.96 3.17
CA LEU A 377 -6.26 13.98 1.82
C LEU A 377 -7.58 13.20 1.72
N LEU A 378 -8.43 13.63 0.78
CA LEU A 378 -9.67 12.96 0.41
C LEU A 378 -9.70 12.81 -1.12
N PRO A 379 -9.75 11.58 -1.66
CA PRO A 379 -9.95 11.37 -3.09
C PRO A 379 -11.33 11.87 -3.52
N ARG A 380 -11.36 12.72 -4.55
CA ARG A 380 -12.61 13.15 -5.18
C ARG A 380 -12.96 12.14 -6.28
N ILE A 381 -13.98 11.34 -6.01
CA ILE A 381 -14.59 10.42 -6.95
C ILE A 381 -15.90 11.09 -7.40
N PRO A 382 -16.12 11.31 -8.70
CA PRO A 382 -17.40 11.84 -9.19
C PRO A 382 -18.54 10.95 -8.70
N GLU A 383 -19.57 11.53 -8.08
CA GLU A 383 -20.81 10.79 -7.80
C GLU A 383 -21.55 10.58 -9.12
N ASP A 384 -21.74 9.33 -9.52
CA ASP A 384 -22.73 8.98 -10.54
C ASP A 384 -24.10 9.36 -9.95
N GLY A 385 -24.85 10.23 -10.62
CA GLY A 385 -26.02 10.96 -10.09
C GLY A 385 -27.27 10.16 -9.68
N SER A 386 -27.13 8.98 -9.07
CA SER A 386 -28.20 8.30 -8.37
C SER A 386 -28.18 8.68 -6.89
N GLY A 387 -29.12 9.53 -6.49
CA GLY A 387 -29.22 10.05 -5.14
C GLY A 387 -29.37 8.99 -4.06
N ASN A 388 -28.86 9.36 -2.88
CA ASN A 388 -29.22 8.86 -1.56
C ASN A 388 -28.93 7.39 -1.26
N ASP A 389 -27.70 6.98 -1.55
CA ASP A 389 -26.86 6.17 -0.66
C ASP A 389 -25.43 6.37 -1.16
N ARG A 390 -24.45 6.58 -0.28
CA ARG A 390 -23.04 6.55 -0.65
C ARG A 390 -22.78 5.16 -1.23
N THR A 391 -22.90 5.03 -2.55
CA THR A 391 -22.71 3.75 -3.21
C THR A 391 -21.31 3.29 -2.83
N PRO A 392 -21.16 2.13 -2.17
CA PRO A 392 -19.84 1.57 -2.00
C PRO A 392 -19.25 1.49 -3.41
N LEU A 393 -17.97 1.85 -3.57
CA LEU A 393 -17.20 1.54 -4.76
C LEU A 393 -17.74 0.22 -5.33
N LEU A 394 -18.19 0.21 -6.60
CA LEU A 394 -18.80 -0.91 -7.32
C LEU A 394 -17.82 -2.10 -7.51
N CYS A 395 -16.88 -2.26 -6.58
CA CYS A 395 -15.83 -3.25 -6.49
C CYS A 395 -16.26 -4.57 -5.84
N LEU A 396 -17.52 -4.72 -5.43
CA LEU A 396 -18.05 -5.96 -4.86
C LEU A 396 -18.80 -6.79 -5.92
#